data_AF-A0A3L7PUI3-F1
#
_entry.id   AF-A0A3L7PUI3-F1
#
_cell.length_a   1.000
_cell.length_b   1.000
_cell.length_c   1.000
_cell.angle_alpha   90.00
_cell.angle_beta   90.00
_cell.angle_gamma   90.00
#
_symmetry.space_group_name_H-M   'P 1'
#
loop_
_entity.id
_entity.type
_entity.pdbx_description
1 polymer ?
#
loop_
_entity_poly.entity_id
_entity_poly.type
_entity_poly.pdbx_seq_one_letter_code
_entity_poly.pdbx_strand_id
1 'polypeptide(L)'
;MSTMGSTGSPLNDPAVARRAHRMMLAVLAVIGVLLVVRSYIGTTVGTGEAARNTHGFGMVYVERAEQGFVSERVTETGKDGVAVEVTKWKPVTPGQTPEISWTNWNETTGDAWATASMKDAAQSSIEVSWSRTVGVWAAALLTLCVFSFLWRDNPAYKLAESVVIGVSAGYWMVVALWDTLVPKLVGALAPAWTKANLMPSFDAVGVDWWALVPLGLGLLLLCRLSARASWVGVFPLAFIVGTFAGLKFVQYVEADLVAQVATMFDPLVVVKHQAAVGADAATVAASPIDWAGSVGGSLAAILIFVGVLSVLAYFFFSAEHKGALGRTAKVGVWYLMITFGASFGFTVMGRIALLAARFEFVFDDWLWLIDPSGKH
;
A
#
# COMPACT_ATOMS: atom_id res chain seq x y z
N MET A 1 -34.30 -0.98 -45.08
CA MET A 1 -33.98 0.19 -45.94
C MET A 1 -33.58 1.35 -45.03
N SER A 2 -32.28 1.48 -44.73
CA SER A 2 -31.52 2.73 -44.52
C SER A 2 -30.21 2.37 -43.85
N THR A 3 -29.14 2.53 -44.60
CA THR A 3 -27.73 2.34 -44.26
C THR A 3 -27.31 3.19 -43.06
N MET A 4 -27.13 2.56 -41.89
CA MET A 4 -26.30 3.16 -40.83
C MET A 4 -24.85 2.77 -41.13
N GLY A 5 -24.08 3.77 -41.55
CA GLY A 5 -22.69 3.63 -41.97
C GLY A 5 -21.83 3.00 -40.89
N SER A 6 -20.96 2.10 -41.33
CA SER A 6 -19.81 1.65 -40.54
C SER A 6 -18.91 2.85 -40.27
N THR A 7 -19.08 3.49 -39.13
CA THR A 7 -18.02 4.31 -38.56
C THR A 7 -16.89 3.33 -38.23
N GLY A 8 -15.85 3.34 -39.07
CA GLY A 8 -14.65 2.54 -38.85
C GLY A 8 -14.15 2.73 -37.43
N SER A 9 -13.73 1.63 -36.81
CA SER A 9 -13.02 1.63 -35.54
C SER A 9 -11.96 2.76 -35.55
N PRO A 10 -11.87 3.59 -34.49
CA PRO A 10 -10.85 4.65 -34.39
C PRO A 10 -9.41 4.11 -34.42
N LEU A 11 -9.22 2.79 -34.41
CA LEU A 11 -7.93 2.12 -34.61
C LEU A 11 -7.47 2.09 -36.08
N ASN A 12 -8.36 2.33 -37.05
CA ASN A 12 -8.03 2.28 -38.49
C ASN A 12 -7.85 3.67 -39.15
N ASP A 13 -7.85 4.76 -38.38
CA ASP A 13 -7.53 6.07 -38.93
C ASP A 13 -5.99 6.24 -39.05
N PRO A 14 -5.43 6.34 -40.28
CA PRO A 14 -3.99 6.52 -40.47
C PRO A 14 -3.47 7.83 -39.86
N ALA A 15 -4.32 8.83 -39.59
CA ALA A 15 -3.93 10.03 -38.85
C ALA A 15 -3.68 9.75 -37.36
N VAL A 16 -4.46 8.86 -36.74
CA VAL A 16 -4.29 8.45 -35.34
C VAL A 16 -3.02 7.62 -35.17
N ALA A 17 -2.77 6.66 -36.07
CA ALA A 17 -1.55 5.84 -36.05
C ALA A 17 -0.26 6.67 -36.23
N ARG A 18 -0.26 7.64 -37.15
CA ARG A 18 0.89 8.54 -37.35
C ARG A 18 1.13 9.47 -36.17
N ARG A 19 0.07 9.92 -35.48
CA ARG A 19 0.18 10.74 -34.26
C ARG A 19 0.71 9.93 -33.08
N ALA A 20 0.21 8.72 -32.89
CA ALA A 20 0.71 7.74 -31.93
C ALA A 20 2.22 7.48 -32.11
N HIS A 21 2.65 7.25 -33.35
CA HIS A 21 4.06 7.00 -33.65
C HIS A 21 4.96 8.22 -33.35
N ARG A 22 4.52 9.44 -33.72
CA ARG A 22 5.26 10.68 -33.40
C ARG A 22 5.40 10.91 -31.90
N MET A 23 4.38 10.57 -31.11
CA MET A 23 4.45 10.71 -29.65
C MET A 23 5.32 9.62 -29.01
N MET A 24 5.28 8.38 -29.51
CA MET A 24 6.21 7.33 -29.08
C MET A 24 7.67 7.76 -29.33
N LEU A 25 7.94 8.37 -30.48
CA LEU A 25 9.25 8.96 -30.77
C LEU A 25 9.61 10.09 -29.79
N ALA A 26 8.64 10.92 -29.38
CA ALA A 26 8.89 11.98 -28.39
C ALA A 26 9.21 11.41 -26.99
N VAL A 27 8.50 10.38 -26.53
CA VAL A 27 8.82 9.70 -25.25
C VAL A 27 10.21 9.07 -25.32
N LEU A 28 10.52 8.37 -26.41
CA LEU A 28 11.85 7.80 -26.64
C LEU A 28 12.94 8.89 -26.74
N ALA A 29 12.62 10.06 -27.31
CA ALA A 29 13.54 11.19 -27.36
C ALA A 29 13.78 11.78 -25.96
N VAL A 30 12.74 11.93 -25.13
CA VAL A 30 12.89 12.38 -23.73
C VAL A 30 13.73 11.39 -22.94
N ILE A 31 13.48 10.08 -23.08
CA ILE A 31 14.32 9.04 -22.48
C ILE A 31 15.77 9.17 -22.97
N GLY A 32 15.97 9.32 -24.28
CA GLY A 32 17.28 9.51 -24.88
C GLY A 32 18.01 10.72 -24.31
N VAL A 33 17.34 11.87 -24.18
CA VAL A 33 17.90 13.08 -23.57
C VAL A 33 18.25 12.85 -22.11
N LEU A 34 17.39 12.21 -21.32
CA LEU A 34 17.67 11.90 -19.91
C LEU A 34 18.89 10.98 -19.75
N LEU A 35 19.03 9.97 -20.62
CA LEU A 35 20.18 9.08 -20.64
C LEU A 35 21.47 9.79 -21.06
N VAL A 36 21.39 10.69 -22.04
CA VAL A 36 22.54 11.53 -22.42
C VAL A 36 22.94 12.44 -21.27
N VAL A 37 22.00 13.16 -20.66
CA VAL A 37 22.26 14.02 -19.49
C VAL A 37 22.93 13.22 -18.37
N ARG A 38 22.44 12.00 -18.09
CA ARG A 38 23.04 11.14 -17.06
C ARG A 38 24.44 10.64 -17.41
N SER A 39 24.73 10.37 -18.68
CA SER A 39 26.07 9.95 -19.12
C SER A 39 27.16 10.98 -18.75
N TYR A 40 26.78 12.25 -18.55
CA TYR A 40 27.67 13.32 -18.12
C TYR A 40 27.77 13.51 -16.60
N ILE A 41 26.92 12.85 -15.78
CA ILE A 41 26.82 13.05 -14.31
C ILE A 41 27.36 11.83 -13.55
N GLY A 42 28.33 11.08 -14.12
CA GLY A 42 28.94 9.92 -13.44
C GLY A 42 29.56 10.27 -12.09
N THR A 43 29.26 9.53 -11.03
CA THR A 43 30.02 9.59 -9.77
C THR A 43 31.23 8.69 -9.93
N THR A 44 32.42 9.27 -9.74
CA THR A 44 33.67 8.52 -9.75
C THR A 44 34.06 8.24 -8.31
N VAL A 45 34.04 6.98 -7.91
CA VAL A 45 34.46 6.58 -6.57
C VAL A 45 35.93 6.21 -6.65
N GLY A 46 36.75 6.69 -5.71
CA GLY A 46 38.20 6.40 -5.61
C GLY A 46 39.11 7.43 -6.30
N THR A 47 40.43 7.27 -6.11
CA THR A 47 41.48 8.14 -6.69
C THR A 47 42.51 7.31 -7.47
N GLY A 48 42.95 7.80 -8.64
CA GLY A 48 43.97 7.13 -9.48
C GLY A 48 43.43 6.02 -10.41
N GLU A 49 44.29 5.08 -10.81
CA GLU A 49 43.97 4.00 -11.77
C GLU A 49 42.93 2.98 -11.25
N ALA A 50 42.66 2.98 -9.94
CA ALA A 50 41.66 2.14 -9.28
C ALA A 50 40.27 2.79 -9.21
N ALA A 51 40.11 4.03 -9.70
CA ALA A 51 38.82 4.73 -9.71
C ALA A 51 37.79 3.96 -10.57
N ARG A 52 36.62 3.70 -10.00
CA ARG A 52 35.51 3.03 -10.67
C ARG A 52 34.39 4.03 -10.85
N ASN A 53 33.90 4.14 -12.09
CA ASN A 53 32.73 4.95 -12.39
C ASN A 53 31.48 4.11 -12.08
N THR A 54 30.80 4.43 -10.99
CA THR A 54 29.47 3.90 -10.68
C THR A 54 28.47 4.64 -11.56
N HIS A 55 28.17 4.05 -12.71
CA HIS A 55 27.16 4.60 -13.59
C HIS A 55 25.78 4.28 -13.01
N GLY A 56 25.17 5.26 -12.35
CA GLY A 56 23.83 5.19 -11.78
C GLY A 56 22.75 5.18 -12.86
N PHE A 57 22.63 4.05 -13.56
CA PHE A 57 21.53 3.73 -14.49
C PHE A 57 20.47 2.88 -13.77
N GLY A 58 20.07 3.26 -12.55
CA GLY A 58 19.17 2.46 -11.71
C GLY A 58 19.69 1.04 -11.41
N MET A 59 21.01 0.87 -11.42
CA MET A 59 21.65 -0.40 -11.07
C MET A 59 21.49 -0.63 -9.57
N VAL A 60 20.91 -1.77 -9.21
CA VAL A 60 20.70 -2.12 -7.80
C VAL A 60 21.83 -3.04 -7.36
N TYR A 61 22.66 -2.55 -6.44
CA TYR A 61 23.72 -3.32 -5.82
C TYR A 61 23.17 -4.05 -4.60
N VAL A 62 23.57 -5.30 -4.43
CA VAL A 62 23.02 -6.16 -3.40
C VAL A 62 24.13 -6.90 -2.70
N GLU A 63 24.13 -6.80 -1.37
CA GLU A 63 25.06 -7.53 -0.52
C GLU A 63 24.43 -8.86 -0.10
N ARG A 64 25.21 -9.93 -0.23
CA ARG A 64 24.84 -11.25 0.26
C ARG A 64 25.07 -11.31 1.78
N ALA A 65 23.98 -11.23 2.53
CA ALA A 65 23.98 -11.39 3.99
C ALA A 65 23.47 -12.79 4.35
N GLU A 66 24.35 -13.65 4.88
CA GLU A 66 23.92 -14.95 5.43
C GLU A 66 23.29 -14.72 6.81
N GLN A 67 22.00 -15.02 6.93
CA GLN A 67 21.30 -14.97 8.21
C GLN A 67 21.09 -16.39 8.70
N GLY A 68 21.72 -16.70 9.84
CA GLY A 68 21.56 -17.95 10.55
C GLY A 68 20.75 -17.74 11.82
N PHE A 69 19.87 -18.68 12.17
CA PHE A 69 19.13 -18.68 13.41
C PHE A 69 19.41 -19.97 14.20
N VAL A 70 19.43 -19.84 15.52
CA VAL A 70 19.49 -20.96 16.47
C VAL A 70 18.21 -20.94 17.30
N SER A 71 17.65 -22.11 17.58
CA SER A 71 16.53 -22.23 18.50
C SER A 71 16.99 -22.07 19.95
N GLU A 72 16.30 -21.23 20.71
CA GLU A 72 16.48 -21.07 22.14
C GLU A 72 15.16 -21.38 22.84
N ARG A 73 15.18 -22.27 23.84
CA ARG A 73 14.01 -22.55 24.67
C ARG A 73 13.89 -21.45 25.73
N VAL A 74 12.87 -20.62 25.60
CA VAL A 74 12.60 -19.52 26.54
C VAL A 74 11.32 -19.84 27.30
N THR A 75 11.38 -19.76 28.63
CA THR A 75 10.20 -19.90 29.47
C THR A 75 9.49 -18.55 29.54
N GLU A 76 8.32 -18.44 28.91
CA GLU A 76 7.48 -17.25 28.99
C GLU A 76 6.33 -17.48 29.96
N THR A 77 6.09 -16.52 30.84
CA THR A 77 4.91 -16.55 31.70
C THR A 77 3.76 -15.97 30.89
N GLY A 78 2.77 -16.80 30.56
CA GLY A 78 1.56 -16.35 29.89
C GLY A 78 0.76 -15.36 30.75
N LYS A 79 -0.20 -14.64 30.15
CA LYS A 79 -1.08 -13.69 30.87
C LYS A 79 -1.83 -14.33 32.05
N ASP A 80 -1.96 -15.66 32.05
CA ASP A 80 -2.62 -16.45 33.08
C ASP A 80 -1.68 -16.90 34.23
N GLY A 81 -0.42 -16.43 34.24
CA GLY A 81 0.56 -16.77 35.28
C GLY A 81 1.21 -18.15 35.14
N VAL A 82 0.87 -18.90 34.08
CA VAL A 82 1.45 -20.22 33.79
C VAL A 82 2.71 -20.06 32.95
N ALA A 83 3.81 -20.65 33.40
CA ALA A 83 5.06 -20.72 32.65
C ALA A 83 4.94 -21.73 31.49
N VAL A 84 5.06 -21.25 30.26
CA VAL A 84 5.05 -22.05 29.04
C VAL A 84 6.44 -21.98 28.41
N GLU A 85 7.04 -23.13 28.14
CA GLU A 85 8.28 -23.18 27.35
C GLU A 85 7.96 -22.94 25.87
N VAL A 86 8.46 -21.83 25.34
CA VAL A 86 8.30 -21.44 23.93
C VAL A 86 9.68 -21.48 23.28
N THR A 87 9.77 -22.14 22.13
CA THR A 87 11.01 -22.13 21.33
C THR A 87 11.03 -20.87 20.48
N LYS A 88 12.03 -20.01 20.67
CA LYS A 88 12.23 -18.78 19.91
C LYS A 88 13.47 -18.88 19.04
N TRP A 89 13.41 -18.29 17.86
CA TRP A 89 14.53 -18.22 16.92
C TRP A 89 15.33 -16.95 17.18
N LYS A 90 16.62 -17.09 17.47
CA LYS A 90 17.55 -15.97 17.67
C LYS A 90 18.62 -15.96 16.59
N PRO A 91 19.05 -14.80 16.07
CA PRO A 91 20.16 -14.74 15.13
C PRO A 91 21.45 -15.31 15.74
N VAL A 92 22.21 -16.04 14.92
CA VAL A 92 23.47 -16.70 15.27
C VAL A 92 24.51 -15.67 15.73
N THR A 93 25.19 -15.97 16.85
CA THR A 93 26.33 -15.20 17.35
C THR A 93 27.63 -15.75 16.73
N PRO A 94 28.68 -14.93 16.47
CA PRO A 94 29.91 -15.42 15.85
C PRO A 94 30.50 -16.64 16.58
N GLY A 95 30.64 -17.75 15.87
CA GLY A 95 31.14 -19.04 16.41
C GLY A 95 30.10 -20.12 16.67
N GLN A 96 28.80 -19.83 16.53
CA GLN A 96 27.73 -20.84 16.59
C GLN A 96 27.34 -21.32 15.19
N THR A 97 27.05 -22.62 15.02
CA THR A 97 26.54 -23.15 13.75
C THR A 97 25.03 -22.89 13.63
N PRO A 98 24.56 -22.31 12.51
CA PRO A 98 23.13 -22.09 12.29
C PRO A 98 22.37 -23.42 12.20
N GLU A 99 21.21 -23.50 12.84
CA GLU A 99 20.26 -24.61 12.68
C GLU A 99 19.40 -24.39 11.42
N ILE A 100 19.04 -23.14 11.15
CA ILE A 100 18.40 -22.69 9.91
C ILE A 100 19.20 -21.52 9.37
N SER A 101 19.61 -21.58 8.10
CA SER A 101 20.25 -20.47 7.41
C SER A 101 19.56 -20.19 6.08
N TRP A 102 19.49 -18.91 5.73
CA TRP A 102 19.14 -18.50 4.39
C TRP A 102 19.96 -17.27 3.99
N THR A 103 20.09 -17.09 2.69
CA THR A 103 20.81 -15.95 2.11
C THR A 103 19.82 -14.81 1.88
N ASN A 104 20.00 -13.71 2.59
CA ASN A 104 19.30 -12.47 2.30
C ASN A 104 20.13 -11.60 1.35
N TRP A 105 19.42 -10.97 0.44
CA TRP A 105 19.98 -10.07 -0.56
C TRP A 105 19.52 -8.66 -0.22
N ASN A 106 20.36 -7.93 0.51
CA ASN A 106 20.06 -6.58 1.01
C ASN A 106 20.62 -5.53 0.06
N GLU A 107 19.83 -4.49 -0.25
CA GLU A 107 20.28 -3.41 -1.12
C GLU A 107 21.39 -2.61 -0.44
N THR A 108 22.44 -2.32 -1.17
CA THR A 108 23.61 -1.57 -0.71
C THR A 108 23.97 -0.47 -1.70
N THR A 109 24.80 0.48 -1.28
CA THR A 109 25.13 1.66 -2.07
C THR A 109 26.13 1.34 -3.19
N GLY A 110 26.11 2.16 -4.26
CA GLY A 110 27.08 2.03 -5.36
C GLY A 110 28.51 2.27 -4.87
N ASP A 111 28.69 3.23 -3.97
CA ASP A 111 29.93 3.48 -3.25
C ASP A 111 30.45 2.26 -2.46
N ALA A 112 29.58 1.53 -1.77
CA ALA A 112 29.96 0.33 -1.03
C ALA A 112 30.46 -0.77 -1.99
N TRP A 113 29.81 -0.94 -3.15
CA TRP A 113 30.30 -1.84 -4.18
C TRP A 113 31.64 -1.40 -4.76
N ALA A 114 31.81 -0.12 -5.07
CA ALA A 114 33.03 0.41 -5.65
C ALA A 114 34.22 0.28 -4.70
N THR A 115 34.03 0.59 -3.41
CA THR A 115 35.07 0.44 -2.37
C THR A 115 35.41 -1.02 -2.07
N ALA A 116 34.43 -1.92 -2.09
CA ALA A 116 34.65 -3.37 -1.99
C ALA A 116 35.45 -3.90 -3.18
N SER A 117 35.01 -3.56 -4.40
CA SER A 117 35.67 -3.96 -5.66
C SER A 117 37.09 -3.39 -5.83
N MET A 118 37.41 -2.27 -5.15
CA MET A 118 38.77 -1.73 -5.09
C MET A 118 39.67 -2.49 -4.12
N LYS A 119 39.11 -3.03 -3.03
CA LYS A 119 39.87 -3.80 -2.03
C LYS A 119 40.17 -5.21 -2.53
N ASP A 120 39.25 -5.83 -3.25
CA ASP A 120 39.43 -7.14 -3.87
C ASP A 120 38.64 -7.23 -5.19
N ALA A 121 39.36 -7.44 -6.30
CA ALA A 121 38.77 -7.49 -7.63
C ALA A 121 37.95 -8.77 -7.89
N ALA A 122 38.06 -9.80 -7.03
CA ALA A 122 37.32 -11.05 -7.12
C ALA A 122 36.18 -11.16 -6.10
N GLN A 123 35.84 -10.08 -5.39
CA GLN A 123 34.85 -10.09 -4.32
C GLN A 123 33.43 -10.35 -4.87
N SER A 124 32.78 -11.42 -4.38
CA SER A 124 31.40 -11.81 -4.71
C SER A 124 30.39 -11.45 -3.61
N SER A 125 30.76 -10.59 -2.66
CA SER A 125 29.87 -10.24 -1.54
C SER A 125 28.87 -9.16 -1.91
N ILE A 126 29.23 -8.25 -2.83
CA ILE A 126 28.34 -7.21 -3.36
C ILE A 126 28.26 -7.38 -4.88
N GLU A 127 27.08 -7.69 -5.37
CA GLU A 127 26.83 -7.97 -6.78
C GLU A 127 25.70 -7.08 -7.33
N VAL A 128 25.71 -6.85 -8.64
CA VAL A 128 24.61 -6.16 -9.32
C VAL A 128 23.46 -7.14 -9.50
N SER A 129 22.30 -6.84 -8.92
CA SER A 129 21.10 -7.64 -9.17
C SER A 129 20.44 -7.22 -10.46
N TRP A 130 20.65 -8.01 -11.51
CA TRP A 130 20.01 -7.80 -12.81
C TRP A 130 18.48 -7.84 -12.71
N SER A 131 17.92 -8.72 -11.87
CA SER A 131 16.47 -8.81 -11.69
C SER A 131 15.86 -7.51 -11.13
N ARG A 132 16.47 -6.92 -10.10
CA ARG A 132 16.02 -5.66 -9.50
C ARG A 132 16.26 -4.48 -10.43
N THR A 133 17.41 -4.45 -11.10
CA THR A 133 17.75 -3.41 -12.08
C THR A 133 16.75 -3.39 -13.24
N VAL A 134 16.43 -4.56 -13.83
CA VAL A 134 15.40 -4.67 -14.87
C VAL A 134 14.03 -4.25 -14.33
N GLY A 135 13.72 -4.57 -13.07
CA GLY A 135 12.53 -4.09 -12.37
C GLY A 135 12.43 -2.57 -12.28
N VAL A 136 13.50 -1.88 -11.86
CA VAL A 136 13.57 -0.41 -11.79
C VAL A 136 13.39 0.21 -13.17
N TRP A 137 14.05 -0.33 -14.20
CA TRP A 137 13.89 0.12 -15.58
C TRP A 137 12.48 -0.07 -16.12
N ALA A 138 11.86 -1.21 -15.86
CA ALA A 138 10.47 -1.47 -16.24
C ALA A 138 9.52 -0.51 -15.52
N ALA A 139 9.73 -0.27 -14.23
CA ALA A 139 8.94 0.66 -13.43
C ALA A 139 9.10 2.12 -13.91
N ALA A 140 10.32 2.53 -14.27
CA ALA A 140 10.59 3.85 -14.84
C ALA A 140 9.91 4.05 -16.19
N LEU A 141 10.01 3.07 -17.10
CA LEU A 141 9.33 3.11 -18.39
C LEU A 141 7.82 3.22 -18.21
N LEU A 142 7.21 2.40 -17.34
CA LEU A 142 5.78 2.47 -17.05
C LEU A 142 5.38 3.81 -16.43
N THR A 143 6.20 4.37 -15.53
CA THR A 143 5.97 5.70 -14.94
C THR A 143 5.98 6.80 -16.01
N LEU A 144 6.93 6.76 -16.94
CA LEU A 144 6.97 7.69 -18.09
C LEU A 144 5.79 7.49 -19.05
N CYS A 145 5.35 6.25 -19.27
CA CYS A 145 4.13 5.97 -20.04
C CYS A 145 2.90 6.59 -19.39
N VAL A 146 2.80 6.56 -18.06
CA VAL A 146 1.71 7.24 -17.32
C VAL A 146 1.82 8.76 -17.47
N PHE A 147 3.01 9.34 -17.29
CA PHE A 147 3.22 10.78 -17.47
C PHE A 147 2.96 11.28 -18.88
N SER A 148 3.06 10.41 -19.90
CA SER A 148 2.68 10.78 -21.26
C SER A 148 1.22 11.26 -21.38
N PHE A 149 0.32 10.90 -20.45
CA PHE A 149 -1.04 11.42 -20.42
C PHE A 149 -1.12 12.95 -20.38
N LEU A 150 -0.12 13.61 -19.76
CA LEU A 150 -0.06 15.07 -19.69
C LEU A 150 -0.08 15.73 -21.08
N TRP A 151 0.33 14.99 -22.11
CA TRP A 151 0.38 15.44 -23.50
C TRP A 151 -0.82 15.00 -24.36
N ARG A 152 -1.92 14.51 -23.74
CA ARG A 152 -3.16 13.92 -24.32
C ARG A 152 -3.18 12.37 -24.34
N ASP A 153 -4.34 11.78 -24.62
CA ASP A 153 -4.54 10.32 -24.79
C ASP A 153 -3.56 9.70 -25.81
N ASN A 154 -2.56 8.96 -25.31
CA ASN A 154 -1.52 8.27 -26.08
C ASN A 154 -1.67 6.73 -25.94
N PRO A 155 -1.40 5.90 -26.98
CA PRO A 155 -1.28 4.45 -26.81
C PRO A 155 -0.31 4.01 -25.71
N ALA A 156 0.78 4.75 -25.44
CA ALA A 156 1.71 4.42 -24.36
C ALA A 156 1.00 4.46 -22.98
N TYR A 157 0.17 5.48 -22.76
CA TYR A 157 -0.66 5.59 -21.56
C TYR A 157 -1.69 4.45 -21.49
N LYS A 158 -2.38 4.16 -22.61
CA LYS A 158 -3.37 3.06 -22.66
C LYS A 158 -2.75 1.69 -22.38
N LEU A 159 -1.52 1.46 -22.84
CA LEU A 159 -0.77 0.26 -22.53
C LEU A 159 -0.54 0.18 -21.02
N ALA A 160 0.02 1.23 -20.41
CA ALA A 160 0.26 1.27 -18.97
C ALA A 160 -1.04 1.06 -18.15
N GLU A 161 -2.13 1.73 -18.54
CA GLU A 161 -3.46 1.56 -17.94
C GLU A 161 -3.94 0.11 -18.02
N SER A 162 -3.87 -0.51 -19.20
CA SER A 162 -4.30 -1.91 -19.40
C SER A 162 -3.44 -2.92 -18.62
N VAL A 163 -2.12 -2.67 -18.51
CA VAL A 163 -1.21 -3.49 -17.72
C VAL A 163 -1.54 -3.38 -16.24
N VAL A 164 -1.76 -2.16 -15.72
CA VAL A 164 -2.10 -1.94 -14.31
C VAL A 164 -3.42 -2.62 -13.97
N ILE A 165 -4.45 -2.46 -14.80
CA ILE A 165 -5.76 -3.09 -14.59
C ILE A 165 -5.64 -4.63 -14.67
N GLY A 166 -4.91 -5.15 -15.65
CA GLY A 166 -4.70 -6.59 -15.84
C GLY A 166 -3.93 -7.24 -14.70
N VAL A 167 -2.81 -6.65 -14.29
CA VAL A 167 -1.99 -7.14 -13.15
C VAL A 167 -2.78 -7.05 -11.85
N SER A 168 -3.53 -5.97 -11.63
CA SER A 168 -4.37 -5.83 -10.42
C SER A 168 -5.46 -6.90 -10.36
N ALA A 169 -6.16 -7.13 -11.47
CA ALA A 169 -7.18 -8.19 -11.56
C ALA A 169 -6.57 -9.59 -11.40
N GLY A 170 -5.41 -9.83 -12.01
CA GLY A 170 -4.67 -11.10 -11.89
C GLY A 170 -4.19 -11.36 -10.46
N TYR A 171 -3.62 -10.36 -9.79
CA TYR A 171 -3.21 -10.45 -8.39
C TYR A 171 -4.39 -10.83 -7.49
N TRP A 172 -5.50 -10.11 -7.60
CA TRP A 172 -6.70 -10.41 -6.81
C TRP A 172 -7.27 -11.80 -7.09
N MET A 173 -7.21 -12.28 -8.34
CA MET A 173 -7.62 -13.63 -8.69
C MET A 173 -6.73 -14.69 -8.02
N VAL A 174 -5.40 -14.52 -8.05
CA VAL A 174 -4.45 -15.45 -7.42
C VAL A 174 -4.62 -15.47 -5.90
N VAL A 175 -4.73 -14.28 -5.28
CA VAL A 175 -5.00 -14.13 -3.85
C VAL A 175 -6.34 -14.79 -3.48
N ALA A 176 -7.41 -14.51 -4.22
CA ALA A 176 -8.71 -15.14 -3.96
C ALA A 176 -8.66 -16.67 -4.13
N LEU A 177 -7.87 -17.18 -5.08
CA LEU A 177 -7.69 -18.61 -5.29
C LEU A 177 -6.98 -19.25 -4.10
N TRP A 178 -5.83 -18.72 -3.69
CA TRP A 178 -5.01 -19.35 -2.64
C TRP A 178 -5.49 -19.03 -1.23
N ASP A 179 -5.97 -17.82 -0.94
CA ASP A 179 -6.36 -17.44 0.42
C ASP A 179 -7.83 -17.73 0.74
N THR A 180 -8.68 -17.88 -0.28
CA THR A 180 -10.12 -18.08 -0.08
C THR A 180 -10.60 -19.40 -0.68
N LEU A 181 -10.40 -19.63 -1.98
CA LEU A 181 -10.96 -20.80 -2.65
C LEU A 181 -10.33 -22.10 -2.15
N VAL A 182 -8.99 -22.18 -2.13
CA VAL A 182 -8.28 -23.40 -1.69
C VAL A 182 -8.61 -23.74 -0.24
N PRO A 183 -8.41 -22.88 0.77
CA PRO A 183 -8.64 -23.26 2.16
C PRO A 183 -10.13 -23.35 2.52
N LYS A 184 -10.98 -22.39 2.10
CA LYS A 184 -12.37 -22.30 2.58
C LYS A 184 -13.37 -23.14 1.78
N LEU A 185 -13.02 -23.54 0.56
CA LEU A 185 -13.88 -24.39 -0.28
C LEU A 185 -13.28 -25.78 -0.43
N VAL A 186 -12.07 -25.87 -0.99
CA VAL A 186 -11.45 -27.17 -1.30
C VAL A 186 -10.94 -27.87 -0.04
N GLY A 187 -10.35 -27.12 0.90
CA GLY A 187 -9.93 -27.60 2.21
C GLY A 187 -11.10 -28.05 3.08
N ALA A 188 -12.23 -27.34 3.01
CA ALA A 188 -13.45 -27.69 3.73
C ALA A 188 -14.12 -28.97 3.19
N LEU A 189 -14.13 -29.18 1.87
CA LEU A 189 -14.75 -30.35 1.23
C LEU A 189 -13.81 -31.58 1.18
N ALA A 190 -12.51 -31.36 1.00
CA ALA A 190 -11.50 -32.39 0.82
C ALA A 190 -10.20 -32.05 1.60
N PRO A 191 -10.23 -32.10 2.94
CA PRO A 191 -9.12 -31.67 3.79
C PRO A 191 -7.85 -32.51 3.59
N ALA A 192 -8.00 -33.84 3.45
CA ALA A 192 -6.88 -34.75 3.25
C ALA A 192 -6.18 -34.54 1.90
N TRP A 193 -6.95 -34.27 0.83
CA TRP A 193 -6.39 -34.00 -0.49
C TRP A 193 -5.69 -32.64 -0.56
N THR A 194 -6.28 -31.62 0.07
CA THR A 194 -5.72 -30.26 0.14
C THR A 194 -4.42 -30.24 0.92
N LYS A 195 -4.35 -30.95 2.06
CA LYS A 195 -3.13 -31.11 2.84
C LYS A 195 -2.01 -31.80 2.05
N ALA A 196 -2.35 -32.81 1.26
CA ALA A 196 -1.37 -33.57 0.48
C ALA A 196 -0.83 -32.83 -0.76
N ASN A 197 -1.66 -32.02 -1.44
CA ASN A 197 -1.32 -31.50 -2.77
C ASN A 197 -1.16 -29.97 -2.84
N LEU A 198 -1.84 -29.21 -1.98
CA LEU A 198 -1.93 -27.76 -2.13
C LEU A 198 -1.34 -27.00 -0.94
N MET A 199 -1.61 -27.45 0.29
CA MET A 199 -1.22 -26.73 1.51
C MET A 199 -0.80 -27.72 2.61
N PRO A 200 0.49 -28.06 2.71
CA PRO A 200 1.01 -28.99 3.73
C PRO A 200 0.75 -28.56 5.17
N SER A 201 0.65 -27.24 5.40
CA SER A 201 0.39 -26.65 6.73
C SER A 201 -1.10 -26.60 7.11
N PHE A 202 -2.01 -27.13 6.28
CA PHE A 202 -3.44 -27.06 6.56
C PHE A 202 -3.82 -28.00 7.72
N ASP A 203 -4.39 -27.44 8.78
CA ASP A 203 -4.96 -28.21 9.88
C ASP A 203 -6.37 -28.68 9.49
N ALA A 204 -6.47 -29.98 9.24
CA ALA A 204 -7.68 -30.61 8.76
C ALA A 204 -8.72 -30.73 9.88
N VAL A 205 -9.70 -29.82 9.89
CA VAL A 205 -10.86 -29.89 10.79
C VAL A 205 -12.03 -30.52 10.01
N GLY A 206 -12.08 -31.86 9.96
CA GLY A 206 -13.23 -32.59 9.40
C GLY A 206 -13.65 -32.22 7.98
N VAL A 207 -14.77 -32.80 7.50
CA VAL A 207 -15.40 -32.40 6.24
C VAL A 207 -16.59 -31.50 6.56
N ASP A 208 -16.53 -30.26 6.11
CA ASP A 208 -17.59 -29.27 6.30
C ASP A 208 -18.54 -29.28 5.10
N TRP A 209 -19.66 -29.99 5.24
CA TRP A 209 -20.68 -30.08 4.19
C TRP A 209 -21.32 -28.73 3.84
N TRP A 210 -21.24 -27.73 4.72
CA TRP A 210 -21.75 -26.39 4.47
C TRP A 210 -21.03 -25.67 3.33
N ALA A 211 -19.80 -26.08 3.01
CA ALA A 211 -19.03 -25.57 1.87
C ALA A 211 -19.65 -25.91 0.50
N LEU A 212 -20.63 -26.82 0.44
CA LEU A 212 -21.42 -27.07 -0.77
C LEU A 212 -22.26 -25.87 -1.20
N VAL A 213 -22.71 -25.03 -0.26
CA VAL A 213 -23.50 -23.83 -0.58
C VAL A 213 -22.64 -22.80 -1.34
N PRO A 214 -21.45 -22.40 -0.85
CA PRO A 214 -20.50 -21.60 -1.62
C PRO A 214 -20.10 -22.24 -2.96
N LEU A 215 -19.93 -23.56 -3.02
CA LEU A 215 -19.61 -24.27 -4.27
C LEU A 215 -20.73 -24.10 -5.30
N GLY A 216 -21.98 -24.33 -4.87
CA GLY A 216 -23.16 -24.16 -5.72
C GLY A 216 -23.27 -22.72 -6.22
N LEU A 217 -23.16 -21.74 -5.33
CA LEU A 217 -23.17 -20.33 -5.72
C LEU A 217 -22.00 -19.96 -6.66
N GLY A 218 -20.82 -20.53 -6.46
CA GLY A 218 -19.65 -20.36 -7.33
C GLY A 218 -19.89 -20.93 -8.73
N LEU A 219 -20.48 -22.13 -8.83
CA LEU A 219 -20.85 -22.74 -10.11
C LEU A 219 -21.91 -21.93 -10.85
N LEU A 220 -22.91 -21.39 -10.14
CA LEU A 220 -23.92 -20.49 -10.73
C LEU A 220 -23.27 -19.20 -11.27
N LEU A 221 -22.18 -18.73 -10.66
CA LEU A 221 -21.43 -17.57 -11.12
C LEU A 221 -20.72 -17.88 -12.46
N LEU A 222 -20.26 -19.12 -12.69
CA LEU A 222 -19.71 -19.54 -13.97
C LEU A 222 -20.75 -19.53 -15.10
N CYS A 223 -22.04 -19.72 -14.81
CA CYS A 223 -23.10 -19.61 -15.82
C CYS A 223 -23.16 -18.21 -16.48
N ARG A 224 -22.55 -17.19 -15.86
CA ARG A 224 -22.43 -15.83 -16.41
C ARG A 224 -21.51 -15.74 -17.63
N LEU A 225 -20.58 -16.68 -17.80
CA LEU A 225 -19.75 -16.76 -19.02
C LEU A 225 -20.58 -17.10 -20.27
N SER A 226 -21.76 -17.70 -20.08
CA SER A 226 -22.72 -17.98 -21.16
C SER A 226 -23.76 -16.87 -21.26
N ALA A 227 -23.90 -16.28 -22.45
CA ALA A 227 -24.93 -15.27 -22.72
C ALA A 227 -26.36 -15.76 -22.44
N ARG A 228 -26.60 -17.08 -22.52
CA ARG A 228 -27.94 -17.68 -22.37
C ARG A 228 -28.32 -18.00 -20.91
N ALA A 229 -27.35 -18.28 -20.05
CA ALA A 229 -27.57 -18.66 -18.65
C ALA A 229 -27.20 -17.54 -17.65
N SER A 230 -26.87 -16.35 -18.14
CA SER A 230 -26.43 -15.20 -17.34
C SER A 230 -27.41 -14.80 -16.23
N TRP A 231 -28.72 -15.01 -16.43
CA TRP A 231 -29.74 -14.68 -15.41
C TRP A 231 -29.57 -15.49 -14.11
N VAL A 232 -29.11 -16.74 -14.20
CA VAL A 232 -28.88 -17.57 -13.01
C VAL A 232 -27.70 -17.05 -12.18
N GLY A 233 -26.75 -16.37 -12.81
CA GLY A 233 -25.62 -15.71 -12.14
C GLY A 233 -26.03 -14.47 -11.32
N VAL A 234 -27.29 -14.04 -11.37
CA VAL A 234 -27.79 -12.91 -10.57
C VAL A 234 -27.95 -13.29 -9.09
N PHE A 235 -28.32 -14.53 -8.77
CA PHE A 235 -28.50 -14.94 -7.37
C PHE A 235 -27.20 -14.89 -6.54
N PRO A 236 -26.05 -15.42 -7.03
CA PRO A 236 -24.78 -15.22 -6.36
C PRO A 236 -24.40 -13.74 -6.21
N LEU A 237 -24.68 -12.90 -7.21
CA LEU A 237 -24.37 -11.47 -7.15
C LEU A 237 -25.22 -10.75 -6.10
N ALA A 238 -26.51 -11.06 -6.03
CA ALA A 238 -27.41 -10.52 -5.01
C ALA A 238 -26.95 -10.93 -3.60
N PHE A 239 -26.50 -12.18 -3.44
CA PHE A 239 -25.94 -12.66 -2.19
C PHE A 239 -24.65 -11.92 -1.80
N ILE A 240 -23.73 -11.73 -2.76
CA ILE A 240 -22.49 -10.97 -2.56
C ILE A 240 -22.83 -9.54 -2.15
N VAL A 241 -23.61 -8.82 -2.94
CA VAL A 241 -23.96 -7.41 -2.68
C VAL A 241 -24.68 -7.27 -1.34
N GLY A 242 -25.65 -8.15 -1.02
CA GLY A 242 -26.36 -8.13 0.26
C GLY A 242 -25.45 -8.38 1.45
N THR A 243 -24.57 -9.37 1.36
CA THR A 243 -23.61 -9.68 2.44
C THR A 243 -22.60 -8.56 2.63
N PHE A 244 -22.02 -8.03 1.56
CA PHE A 244 -21.07 -6.92 1.63
C PHE A 244 -21.74 -5.65 2.17
N ALA A 245 -22.97 -5.34 1.74
CA ALA A 245 -23.73 -4.20 2.27
C ALA A 245 -24.03 -4.36 3.77
N GLY A 246 -24.46 -5.55 4.21
CA GLY A 246 -24.71 -5.83 5.63
C GLY A 246 -23.46 -5.71 6.48
N LEU A 247 -22.35 -6.33 6.06
CA LEU A 247 -21.06 -6.24 6.75
C LEU A 247 -20.54 -4.80 6.80
N LYS A 248 -20.62 -4.07 5.70
CA LYS A 248 -20.20 -2.67 5.65
C LYS A 248 -21.06 -1.79 6.54
N PHE A 249 -22.37 -1.99 6.55
CA PHE A 249 -23.27 -1.27 7.44
C PHE A 249 -22.87 -1.46 8.91
N VAL A 250 -22.67 -2.70 9.35
CA VAL A 250 -22.23 -2.99 10.73
C VAL A 250 -20.86 -2.37 11.00
N GLN A 251 -19.90 -2.52 10.09
CA GLN A 251 -18.57 -1.92 10.22
C GLN A 251 -18.63 -0.39 10.37
N TYR A 252 -19.43 0.30 9.56
CA TYR A 252 -19.56 1.76 9.65
C TYR A 252 -20.26 2.20 10.94
N VAL A 253 -21.27 1.45 11.39
CA VAL A 253 -21.96 1.76 12.66
C VAL A 253 -21.00 1.55 13.84
N GLU A 254 -20.30 0.43 13.89
CA GLU A 254 -19.42 0.08 15.01
C GLU A 254 -18.13 0.90 15.01
N ALA A 255 -17.46 1.02 13.86
CA ALA A 255 -16.15 1.67 13.79
C ALA A 255 -16.25 3.19 13.70
N ASP A 256 -17.19 3.73 12.92
CA ASP A 256 -17.25 5.18 12.68
C ASP A 256 -18.27 5.85 13.59
N LEU A 257 -19.53 5.37 13.61
CA LEU A 257 -20.59 6.04 14.38
C LEU A 257 -20.36 5.90 15.89
N VAL A 258 -20.12 4.69 16.39
CA VAL A 258 -19.93 4.46 17.83
C VAL A 258 -18.63 5.11 18.31
N ALA A 259 -17.54 5.04 17.56
CA ALA A 259 -16.30 5.73 17.95
C ALA A 259 -16.48 7.24 17.98
N GLN A 260 -17.16 7.84 16.98
CA GLN A 260 -17.44 9.28 16.99
C GLN A 260 -18.30 9.68 18.20
N VAL A 261 -19.35 8.92 18.51
CA VAL A 261 -20.18 9.16 19.70
C VAL A 261 -19.38 8.99 20.99
N ALA A 262 -18.54 7.95 21.09
CA ALA A 262 -17.70 7.72 22.25
C ALA A 262 -16.74 8.88 22.52
N THR A 263 -16.11 9.43 21.48
CA THR A 263 -15.23 10.60 21.62
C THR A 263 -15.97 11.88 22.06
N MET A 264 -17.30 11.96 21.87
CA MET A 264 -18.09 13.08 22.42
C MET A 264 -18.31 12.96 23.93
N PHE A 265 -18.09 11.78 24.52
CA PHE A 265 -18.19 11.56 25.96
C PHE A 265 -16.85 11.72 26.70
N ASP A 266 -15.75 11.98 25.99
CA ASP A 266 -14.46 12.24 26.62
C ASP A 266 -14.53 13.49 27.53
N PRO A 267 -13.83 13.47 28.68
CA PRO A 267 -13.88 14.56 29.63
C PRO A 267 -13.32 15.86 29.02
N LEU A 268 -14.06 16.95 29.19
CA LEU A 268 -13.66 18.29 28.71
C LEU A 268 -12.35 18.78 29.36
N VAL A 269 -12.06 18.30 30.57
CA VAL A 269 -10.81 18.58 31.27
C VAL A 269 -9.92 17.35 31.16
N VAL A 270 -8.94 17.43 30.27
CA VAL A 270 -7.95 16.37 30.05
C VAL A 270 -6.72 16.69 30.88
N VAL A 271 -6.41 15.83 31.84
CA VAL A 271 -5.16 15.91 32.61
C VAL A 271 -4.21 14.85 32.05
N LYS A 272 -3.15 15.31 31.37
CA LYS A 272 -2.08 14.47 30.86
C LYS A 272 -0.90 14.50 31.81
N HIS A 273 -0.37 13.33 32.07
CA HIS A 273 0.82 13.12 32.88
C HIS A 273 2.02 12.86 31.97
N GLN A 274 3.16 13.47 32.28
CA GLN A 274 4.39 13.35 31.49
C GLN A 274 5.10 12.03 31.82
N ALA A 275 4.46 10.92 31.47
CA ALA A 275 4.98 9.59 31.68
C ALA A 275 5.65 9.06 30.40
N ALA A 276 6.73 8.29 30.57
CA ALA A 276 7.34 7.57 29.46
C ALA A 276 6.36 6.53 28.90
N VAL A 277 6.41 6.31 27.58
CA VAL A 277 5.57 5.30 26.92
C VAL A 277 5.83 3.93 27.55
N GLY A 278 4.80 3.33 28.13
CA GLY A 278 4.88 2.03 28.82
C GLY A 278 5.07 2.09 30.34
N ALA A 279 4.96 3.27 30.96
CA ALA A 279 5.02 3.40 32.42
C ALA A 279 3.73 2.89 33.10
N ASP A 280 3.88 2.20 34.25
CA ASP A 280 2.77 1.67 35.03
C ASP A 280 1.86 2.76 35.60
N ALA A 281 0.56 2.49 35.75
CA ALA A 281 -0.46 3.47 36.17
C ALA A 281 -0.10 4.22 37.47
N ALA A 282 0.57 3.56 38.43
CA ALA A 282 1.03 4.19 39.66
C ALA A 282 2.17 5.21 39.42
N THR A 283 3.06 4.93 38.47
CA THR A 283 4.15 5.83 38.08
C THR A 283 3.65 6.99 37.20
N VAL A 284 2.60 6.76 36.42
CA VAL A 284 1.91 7.81 35.65
C VAL A 284 1.25 8.81 36.60
N ALA A 285 0.51 8.34 37.61
CA ALA A 285 -0.16 9.20 38.58
C ALA A 285 0.82 10.04 39.43
N ALA A 286 2.03 9.53 39.66
CA ALA A 286 3.09 10.23 40.39
C ALA A 286 3.94 11.15 39.49
N SER A 287 3.84 11.02 38.16
CA SER A 287 4.62 11.83 37.22
C SER A 287 4.08 13.26 37.12
N PRO A 288 4.94 14.27 36.86
CA PRO A 288 4.50 15.66 36.71
C PRO A 288 3.42 15.81 35.65
N ILE A 289 2.48 16.72 35.90
CA ILE A 289 1.44 17.06 34.92
C ILE A 289 2.11 17.76 33.74
N ASP A 290 1.86 17.25 32.53
CA ASP A 290 2.16 17.95 31.29
C ASP A 290 1.09 19.02 31.08
N TRP A 291 1.36 20.22 31.59
CA TRP A 291 0.43 21.35 31.47
C TRP A 291 0.17 21.72 30.01
N ALA A 292 1.17 21.61 29.12
CA ALA A 292 1.00 21.95 27.71
C ALA A 292 0.09 20.93 27.01
N GLY A 293 0.33 19.63 27.22
CA GLY A 293 -0.51 18.56 26.69
C GLY A 293 -1.91 18.51 27.28
N SER A 294 -2.06 18.87 28.56
CA SER A 294 -3.36 18.93 29.26
C SER A 294 -4.22 20.09 28.77
N VAL A 295 -3.64 21.29 28.65
CA VAL A 295 -4.32 22.46 28.10
C VAL A 295 -4.66 22.24 26.63
N GLY A 296 -3.74 21.71 25.83
CA GLY A 296 -3.98 21.37 24.43
C GLY A 296 -5.10 20.34 24.26
N GLY A 297 -5.10 19.28 25.08
CA GLY A 297 -6.14 18.25 25.06
C GLY A 297 -7.52 18.80 25.46
N SER A 298 -7.59 19.59 26.53
CA SER A 298 -8.83 20.21 27.01
C SER A 298 -9.39 21.21 26.00
N LEU A 299 -8.52 22.02 25.37
CA LEU A 299 -8.93 22.97 24.33
C LEU A 299 -9.45 22.25 23.09
N ALA A 300 -8.83 21.14 22.69
CA ALA A 300 -9.32 20.32 21.59
C ALA A 300 -10.71 19.72 21.91
N ALA A 301 -10.90 19.18 23.12
CA ALA A 301 -12.19 18.64 23.56
C ALA A 301 -13.30 19.72 23.55
N ILE A 302 -12.99 20.92 24.06
CA ILE A 302 -13.93 22.06 24.04
C ILE A 302 -14.23 22.49 22.60
N LEU A 303 -13.23 22.55 21.74
CA LEU A 303 -13.39 22.93 20.33
C LEU A 303 -14.31 21.93 19.60
N ILE A 304 -14.10 20.62 19.81
CA ILE A 304 -14.96 19.57 19.26
C ILE A 304 -16.38 19.68 19.81
N PHE A 305 -16.54 19.83 21.13
CA PHE A 305 -17.84 19.96 21.78
C PHE A 305 -18.65 21.15 21.25
N VAL A 306 -18.02 22.34 21.19
CA VAL A 306 -18.64 23.55 20.62
C VAL A 306 -18.93 23.37 19.14
N GLY A 307 -18.01 22.76 18.39
CA GLY A 307 -18.19 22.42 16.98
C GLY A 307 -19.44 21.58 16.75
N VAL A 308 -19.56 20.45 17.45
CA VAL A 308 -20.70 19.52 17.35
C VAL A 308 -22.01 20.22 17.69
N LEU A 309 -22.09 20.92 18.83
CA LEU A 309 -23.32 21.64 19.21
C LEU A 309 -23.71 22.72 18.20
N SER A 310 -22.74 23.45 17.67
CA SER A 310 -22.98 24.50 16.67
C SER A 310 -23.44 23.94 15.31
N VAL A 311 -22.89 22.80 14.89
CA VAL A 311 -23.29 22.11 13.66
C VAL A 311 -24.67 21.47 13.81
N LEU A 312 -24.98 20.88 14.96
CA LEU A 312 -26.33 20.39 15.27
C LEU A 312 -27.34 21.53 15.25
N ALA A 313 -27.02 22.69 15.84
CA ALA A 313 -27.87 23.87 15.79
C ALA A 313 -28.10 24.38 14.36
N TYR A 314 -27.11 24.24 13.47
CA TYR A 314 -27.26 24.57 12.05
C TYR A 314 -28.23 23.63 11.33
N PHE A 315 -28.11 22.31 11.53
CA PHE A 315 -28.98 21.31 10.91
C PHE A 315 -30.34 21.12 11.60
N PHE A 316 -30.56 21.76 12.73
CA PHE A 316 -31.83 21.69 13.45
C PHE A 316 -32.91 22.51 12.73
N PHE A 317 -33.63 21.86 11.82
CA PHE A 317 -34.69 22.48 11.00
C PHE A 317 -35.99 22.76 11.75
N SER A 318 -36.15 22.24 12.97
CA SER A 318 -37.40 22.36 13.74
C SER A 318 -37.55 23.68 14.51
N ALA A 319 -36.54 24.54 14.55
CA ALA A 319 -36.63 25.87 15.15
C ALA A 319 -36.20 26.94 14.15
N GLU A 320 -36.90 28.08 14.13
CA GLU A 320 -36.52 29.21 13.28
C GLU A 320 -35.18 29.78 13.74
N HIS A 321 -34.21 29.91 12.81
CA HIS A 321 -32.86 30.46 13.07
C HIS A 321 -32.86 31.97 13.34
N LYS A 322 -33.56 32.42 14.39
CA LYS A 322 -33.58 33.81 14.87
C LYS A 322 -32.82 33.97 16.18
N GLY A 323 -32.21 35.14 16.41
CA GLY A 323 -31.52 35.46 17.67
C GLY A 323 -30.24 34.65 17.92
N ALA A 324 -30.08 34.11 19.14
CA ALA A 324 -28.88 33.38 19.57
C ALA A 324 -28.67 32.04 18.82
N LEU A 325 -29.77 31.36 18.45
CA LEU A 325 -29.73 30.13 17.66
C LEU A 325 -29.20 30.39 16.24
N GLY A 326 -29.57 31.53 15.64
CA GLY A 326 -29.04 31.94 14.34
C GLY A 326 -27.54 32.27 14.36
N ARG A 327 -27.02 32.81 15.47
CA ARG A 327 -25.57 33.09 15.62
C ARG A 327 -24.75 31.81 15.84
N THR A 328 -25.25 30.89 16.67
CA THR A 328 -24.59 29.59 16.90
C THR A 328 -24.61 28.72 15.65
N ALA A 329 -25.71 28.71 14.90
CA ALA A 329 -25.77 28.05 13.58
C ALA A 329 -24.76 28.63 12.57
N LYS A 330 -24.52 29.95 12.57
CA LYS A 330 -23.46 30.54 11.74
C LYS A 330 -22.09 29.98 12.10
N VAL A 331 -21.76 29.83 13.38
CA VAL A 331 -20.50 29.20 13.80
C VAL A 331 -20.43 27.77 13.25
N GLY A 332 -21.53 27.01 13.32
CA GLY A 332 -21.63 25.67 12.71
C GLY A 332 -21.31 25.65 11.21
N VAL A 333 -21.77 26.65 10.45
CA VAL A 333 -21.41 26.79 9.02
C VAL A 333 -19.91 26.95 8.83
N TRP A 334 -19.23 27.75 9.66
CA TRP A 334 -17.77 27.90 9.59
C TRP A 334 -17.07 26.58 9.89
N TYR A 335 -17.51 25.84 10.91
CA TYR A 335 -16.99 24.49 11.20
C TYR A 335 -17.14 23.54 10.02
N LEU A 336 -18.30 23.55 9.35
CA LEU A 336 -18.53 22.73 8.15
C LEU A 336 -17.62 23.14 7.00
N MET A 337 -17.48 24.44 6.73
CA MET A 337 -16.59 24.93 5.66
C MET A 337 -15.13 24.56 5.91
N ILE A 338 -14.65 24.65 7.16
CA ILE A 338 -13.29 24.25 7.53
C ILE A 338 -13.10 22.74 7.35
N THR A 339 -14.05 21.92 7.84
CA THR A 339 -13.95 20.46 7.78
C THR A 339 -14.00 19.95 6.33
N PHE A 340 -14.92 20.47 5.51
CA PHE A 340 -14.98 20.14 4.09
C PHE A 340 -13.77 20.68 3.33
N GLY A 341 -13.28 21.88 3.67
CA GLY A 341 -12.06 22.46 3.12
C GLY A 341 -10.82 21.61 3.41
N ALA A 342 -10.66 21.14 4.64
CA ALA A 342 -9.60 20.22 5.04
C ALA A 342 -9.71 18.88 4.31
N SER A 343 -10.92 18.31 4.20
CA SER A 343 -11.17 17.06 3.48
C SER A 343 -10.79 17.18 1.99
N PHE A 344 -11.17 18.29 1.34
CA PHE A 344 -10.74 18.58 -0.02
C PHE A 344 -9.21 18.74 -0.11
N GLY A 345 -8.61 19.49 0.82
CA GLY A 345 -7.17 19.69 0.91
C GLY A 345 -6.38 18.38 1.04
N PHE A 346 -6.85 17.43 1.86
CA PHE A 346 -6.22 16.11 2.00
C PHE A 346 -6.21 15.34 0.68
N THR A 347 -7.28 15.40 -0.12
CA THR A 347 -7.30 14.72 -1.42
C THR A 347 -6.32 15.35 -2.42
N VAL A 348 -6.17 16.68 -2.40
CA VAL A 348 -5.22 17.40 -3.27
C VAL A 348 -3.78 17.11 -2.84
N MET A 349 -3.50 17.18 -1.54
CA MET A 349 -2.19 16.86 -0.98
C MET A 349 -1.79 15.43 -1.30
N GLY A 350 -2.72 14.46 -1.17
CA GLY A 350 -2.46 13.06 -1.52
C GLY A 350 -2.04 12.89 -2.99
N ARG A 351 -2.71 13.58 -3.92
CA ARG A 351 -2.36 13.54 -5.35
C ARG A 351 -1.00 14.18 -5.64
N ILE A 352 -0.70 15.32 -5.02
CA ILE A 352 0.59 16.00 -5.18
C ILE A 352 1.72 15.17 -4.57
N ALA A 353 1.50 14.58 -3.40
CA ALA A 353 2.46 13.71 -2.73
C ALA A 353 2.77 12.47 -3.58
N LEU A 354 1.74 11.84 -4.18
CA LEU A 354 1.95 10.73 -5.12
C LEU A 354 2.75 11.17 -6.35
N LEU A 355 2.47 12.35 -6.91
CA LEU A 355 3.23 12.90 -8.03
C LEU A 355 4.69 13.15 -7.65
N ALA A 356 4.94 13.76 -6.49
CA ALA A 356 6.26 14.02 -5.95
C ALA A 356 7.04 12.70 -5.75
N ALA A 357 6.42 11.69 -5.14
CA ALA A 357 7.01 10.37 -4.96
C ALA A 357 7.37 9.69 -6.30
N ARG A 358 6.60 9.92 -7.37
CA ARG A 358 6.95 9.41 -8.71
C ARG A 358 8.10 10.19 -9.35
N PHE A 359 8.22 11.50 -9.11
CA PHE A 359 9.39 12.28 -9.53
C PHE A 359 10.64 11.88 -8.75
N GLU A 360 10.53 11.68 -7.45
CA GLU A 360 11.60 11.17 -6.59
C GLU A 360 12.08 9.81 -7.11
N PHE A 361 11.18 8.85 -7.38
CA PHE A 361 11.56 7.58 -8.00
C PHE A 361 12.31 7.73 -9.35
N VAL A 362 11.85 8.64 -10.23
CA VAL A 362 12.48 8.86 -11.54
C VAL A 362 13.85 9.52 -11.41
N PHE A 363 14.01 10.48 -10.49
CA PHE A 363 15.23 11.27 -10.36
C PHE A 363 16.25 10.69 -9.38
N ASP A 364 15.82 10.11 -8.26
CA ASP A 364 16.66 9.42 -7.28
C ASP A 364 16.86 7.98 -7.74
N ASP A 365 15.91 7.06 -7.50
CA ASP A 365 16.10 5.61 -7.70
C ASP A 365 16.51 5.18 -9.13
N TRP A 366 15.98 5.82 -10.19
CA TRP A 366 16.28 5.45 -11.59
C TRP A 366 17.44 6.23 -12.20
N LEU A 367 17.39 7.57 -12.18
CA LEU A 367 18.41 8.40 -12.84
C LEU A 367 19.57 8.80 -11.93
N TRP A 368 19.47 8.64 -10.60
CA TRP A 368 20.49 9.03 -9.62
C TRP A 368 20.99 10.48 -9.84
N LEU A 369 20.08 11.40 -10.16
CA LEU A 369 20.34 12.84 -10.38
C LEU A 369 20.34 13.62 -9.08
N ILE A 370 19.59 13.15 -8.08
CA ILE A 370 19.45 13.76 -6.77
C ILE A 370 19.64 12.62 -5.78
N ASP A 371 20.52 12.79 -4.80
CA ASP A 371 20.68 11.83 -3.69
C ASP A 371 20.29 12.50 -2.36
N PRO A 372 19.00 12.54 -2.03
CA PRO A 372 18.54 13.07 -0.76
C PRO A 372 18.82 12.13 0.42
N SER A 373 19.17 10.86 0.15
CA SER A 373 19.22 9.80 1.17
C SER A 373 20.60 9.18 1.39
N GLY A 374 21.62 9.63 0.66
CA GLY A 374 22.99 9.12 0.74
C GLY A 374 23.12 7.68 0.20
N LYS A 375 22.24 7.27 -0.71
CA LYS A 375 22.11 5.87 -1.14
C LYS A 375 23.09 5.48 -2.26
N HIS A 376 23.75 6.42 -2.91
CA HIS A 376 24.33 6.19 -4.24
C HIS A 376 25.80 6.54 -4.36
#